data_AF-A0A2N7DUI0-F1
#
_entry.id   AF-A0A2N7DUI0-F1
#
_cell.length_a   1.000
_cell.length_b   1.000
_cell.length_c   1.000
_cell.angle_alpha   90.00
_cell.angle_beta   90.00
_cell.angle_gamma   90.00
#
_symmetry.space_group_name_H-M   'P 1'
#
loop_
_entity.id
_entity.type
_entity.pdbx_description
1 polymer ?
#
loop_
_entity_poly.entity_id
_entity_poly.type
_entity_poly.pdbx_seq_one_letter_code
_entity_poly.pdbx_strand_id
1 'polypeptide(L)'
;MFSKFCLWLLAINGWKLDGQVAADEQFIMVVGPHTSNWDFIVGIIARFAIGVKIHFLGKHQLFIPPWGWFFKALGGSPVDRRKNNNMVDAVVQLFNDDNQYKLALAPEGTRSAVTRWKTGFYHIATKAKVPIITVGLDFKTKSIVINQPLHPSGDVATDMNRILDFFRNINGRHPKVIPHYIPSDEQPKS
;
A
#
# COMPACT_ATOMS: atom_id res chain seq x y z
N MET A 1 -5.68 24.09 -2.46
CA MET A 1 -4.57 24.83 -1.81
C MET A 1 -3.64 23.91 -1.02
N PHE A 2 -4.16 23.00 -0.18
CA PHE A 2 -3.34 22.09 0.62
C PHE A 2 -2.48 21.09 -0.19
N SER A 3 -3.04 20.45 -1.23
CA SER A 3 -2.26 19.54 -2.11
C SER A 3 -1.05 20.24 -2.76
N LYS A 4 -1.21 21.48 -3.25
CA LYS A 4 -0.11 22.29 -3.82
C LYS A 4 0.98 22.58 -2.78
N PHE A 5 0.60 22.81 -1.53
CA PHE A 5 1.56 22.99 -0.43
C PHE A 5 2.33 21.68 -0.14
N CYS A 6 1.64 20.53 -0.11
CA CYS A 6 2.31 19.23 0.07
C CYS A 6 3.25 18.89 -1.10
N LEU A 7 2.86 19.20 -2.35
CA LEU A 7 3.73 19.07 -3.53
C LEU A 7 4.98 19.94 -3.38
N TRP A 8 4.81 21.18 -2.94
CA TRP A 8 5.92 22.08 -2.66
C TRP A 8 6.84 21.54 -1.55
N LEU A 9 6.27 21.02 -0.45
CA LEU A 9 7.04 20.39 0.63
C LEU A 9 7.85 19.18 0.15
N LEU A 10 7.31 18.35 -0.74
CA LEU A 10 8.05 17.27 -1.37
C LEU A 10 9.21 17.84 -2.20
N ALA A 11 8.91 18.80 -3.07
CA ALA A 11 9.88 19.38 -3.99
C ALA A 11 11.09 20.01 -3.27
N ILE A 12 10.87 20.78 -2.19
CA ILE A 12 11.97 21.37 -1.42
C ILE A 12 12.84 20.33 -0.70
N ASN A 13 12.28 19.15 -0.39
CA ASN A 13 13.02 18.02 0.18
C ASN A 13 13.66 17.14 -0.92
N GLY A 14 13.53 17.54 -2.18
CA GLY A 14 14.03 16.85 -3.37
C GLY A 14 13.16 15.69 -3.83
N TRP A 15 11.96 15.53 -3.26
CA TRP A 15 11.02 14.49 -3.65
C TRP A 15 10.16 14.90 -4.84
N LYS A 16 9.94 13.97 -5.76
CA LYS A 16 9.02 14.11 -6.89
C LYS A 16 7.97 13.00 -6.90
N LEU A 17 6.79 13.29 -7.41
CA LEU A 17 5.80 12.29 -7.77
C LEU A 17 6.07 11.83 -9.20
N ASP A 18 6.16 10.52 -9.39
CA ASP A 18 6.31 9.90 -10.70
C ASP A 18 5.11 8.98 -10.93
N GLY A 19 4.20 9.38 -11.83
CA GLY A 19 2.91 8.73 -12.04
C GLY A 19 1.73 9.46 -11.42
N GLN A 20 0.53 8.92 -11.66
CA GLN A 20 -0.76 9.51 -11.28
C GLN A 20 -1.75 8.40 -10.93
N VAL A 21 -2.81 8.75 -10.19
CA VAL A 21 -3.94 7.87 -9.92
C VAL A 21 -5.23 8.56 -10.37
N ALA A 22 -6.18 7.79 -10.91
CA ALA A 22 -7.51 8.28 -11.20
C ALA A 22 -8.25 8.59 -9.89
N ALA A 23 -8.79 9.81 -9.77
CA ALA A 23 -9.44 10.25 -8.54
C ALA A 23 -10.84 9.64 -8.35
N ASP A 24 -11.48 9.30 -9.46
CA ASP A 24 -12.86 8.83 -9.58
C ASP A 24 -12.99 7.30 -9.59
N GLU A 25 -11.88 6.56 -9.67
CA GLU A 25 -11.90 5.10 -9.67
C GLU A 25 -11.63 4.48 -8.29
N GLN A 26 -12.14 3.27 -8.06
CA GLN A 26 -11.76 2.44 -6.92
C GLN A 26 -10.45 1.71 -7.21
N PHE A 27 -9.60 1.56 -6.21
CA PHE A 27 -8.36 0.79 -6.36
C PHE A 27 -7.81 0.33 -5.01
N ILE A 28 -6.92 -0.66 -5.06
CA ILE A 28 -6.04 -1.03 -3.95
C ILE A 28 -4.63 -0.53 -4.24
N MET A 29 -4.10 0.30 -3.35
CA MET A 29 -2.73 0.77 -3.38
C MET A 29 -1.85 -0.10 -2.49
N VAL A 30 -0.89 -0.79 -3.11
CA VAL A 30 0.11 -1.60 -2.42
C VAL A 30 1.34 -0.72 -2.25
N VAL A 31 1.66 -0.34 -1.02
CA VAL A 31 2.79 0.55 -0.71
C VAL A 31 3.95 -0.27 -0.14
N GLY A 32 5.16 -0.02 -0.63
CA GLY A 32 6.37 -0.66 -0.11
C GLY A 32 7.61 -0.40 -0.98
N PRO A 33 8.75 -1.03 -0.66
CA PRO A 33 9.04 -1.69 0.61
C PRO A 33 9.19 -0.69 1.75
N HIS A 34 8.62 -0.99 2.92
CA HIS A 34 8.84 -0.22 4.14
C HIS A 34 10.15 -0.67 4.78
N THR A 35 11.03 0.28 5.01
CA THR A 35 12.38 0.10 5.50
C THR A 35 12.69 1.06 6.65
N SER A 36 11.88 2.11 6.85
CA SER A 36 12.08 3.17 7.84
C SER A 36 10.77 3.80 8.32
N ASN A 37 10.83 4.55 9.43
CA ASN A 37 9.71 5.41 9.84
C ASN A 37 9.52 6.59 8.87
N TRP A 38 10.56 6.95 8.11
CA TRP A 38 10.48 7.97 7.09
C TRP A 38 9.50 7.64 5.97
N ASP A 39 9.26 6.36 5.70
CA ASP A 39 8.28 5.91 4.71
C ASP A 39 6.88 6.44 5.05
N PHE A 40 6.54 6.45 6.35
CA PHE A 40 5.26 6.95 6.83
C PHE A 40 5.14 8.47 6.65
N ILE A 41 6.19 9.23 6.98
CA ILE A 41 6.21 10.68 6.84
C ILE A 41 6.03 11.06 5.35
N VAL A 42 6.86 10.47 4.48
CA VAL A 42 6.78 10.71 3.03
C VAL A 42 5.43 10.25 2.49
N GLY A 43 4.95 9.08 2.92
CA GLY A 43 3.65 8.54 2.50
C GLY A 43 2.46 9.43 2.87
N ILE A 44 2.44 10.04 4.07
CA ILE A 44 1.39 11.00 4.43
C ILE A 44 1.43 12.23 3.53
N ILE A 45 2.62 12.82 3.34
CA ILE A 45 2.76 14.02 2.51
C ILE A 45 2.36 13.69 1.06
N ALA A 46 2.79 12.54 0.54
CA ALA A 46 2.42 12.04 -0.78
C ALA A 46 0.91 11.88 -0.94
N ARG A 47 0.23 11.27 0.04
CA ARG A 47 -1.23 11.12 0.04
C ARG A 47 -1.93 12.46 -0.08
N PHE A 48 -1.50 13.47 0.69
CA PHE A 48 -2.09 14.81 0.61
C PHE A 48 -1.71 15.54 -0.69
N ALA A 49 -0.52 15.30 -1.23
CA ALA A 49 -0.06 15.84 -2.50
C ALA A 49 -0.90 15.30 -3.67
N ILE A 50 -1.15 13.99 -3.71
CA ILE A 50 -2.01 13.30 -4.68
C ILE A 50 -3.45 13.85 -4.63
N GLY A 51 -3.90 14.28 -3.45
CA GLY A 51 -5.20 14.95 -3.30
C GLY A 51 -6.41 14.01 -3.37
N VAL A 52 -6.18 12.70 -3.28
CA VAL A 52 -7.22 11.67 -3.30
C VAL A 52 -7.42 11.11 -1.89
N LYS A 53 -8.69 10.93 -1.49
CA LYS A 53 -9.03 10.34 -0.20
C LYS A 53 -8.79 8.83 -0.24
N ILE A 54 -7.67 8.40 0.34
CA ILE A 54 -7.29 6.99 0.41
C ILE A 54 -7.40 6.52 1.87
N HIS A 55 -8.12 5.43 2.10
CA HIS A 55 -8.21 4.75 3.40
C HIS A 55 -7.00 3.85 3.59
N PHE A 56 -6.60 3.54 4.82
CA PHE A 56 -5.48 2.60 5.03
C PHE A 56 -5.72 1.67 6.21
N LEU A 57 -5.09 0.49 6.12
CA LEU A 57 -5.19 -0.54 7.16
C LEU A 57 -3.89 -0.60 7.97
N GLY A 58 -3.98 -0.19 9.24
CA GLY A 58 -2.82 -0.10 10.13
C GLY A 58 -2.85 -1.11 11.28
N LYS A 59 -1.69 -1.34 11.92
CA LYS A 59 -1.62 -2.14 13.16
C LYS A 59 -2.48 -1.46 14.23
N HIS A 60 -3.24 -2.24 15.00
CA HIS A 60 -4.09 -1.73 16.09
C HIS A 60 -3.34 -0.78 17.05
N GLN A 61 -2.06 -1.01 17.31
CA GLN A 61 -1.20 -0.13 18.15
C GLN A 61 -1.03 1.30 17.60
N LEU A 62 -1.30 1.57 16.32
CA LEU A 62 -1.29 2.94 15.80
C LEU A 62 -2.56 3.71 16.23
N PHE A 63 -3.61 2.98 16.64
CA PHE A 63 -4.93 3.51 16.93
C PHE A 63 -5.21 3.67 18.42
N ILE A 64 -4.22 3.40 19.27
CA ILE A 64 -4.29 3.64 20.72
C ILE A 64 -3.83 5.07 21.06
N PRO A 65 -4.27 5.65 22.19
CA PRO A 65 -3.82 6.98 22.62
C PRO A 65 -2.29 7.08 22.77
N PRO A 66 -1.68 8.26 22.52
CA PRO A 66 -2.31 9.55 22.24
C PRO A 66 -2.58 9.80 20.74
N TRP A 67 -2.03 9.00 19.83
CA TRP A 67 -2.07 9.28 18.38
C TRP A 67 -3.25 8.66 17.64
N GLY A 68 -4.04 7.80 18.30
CA GLY A 68 -5.10 7.05 17.61
C GLY A 68 -6.14 7.89 16.88
N TRP A 69 -6.48 9.08 17.41
CA TRP A 69 -7.40 10.01 16.74
C TRP A 69 -6.82 10.55 15.43
N PHE A 70 -5.51 10.80 15.38
CA PHE A 70 -4.81 11.30 14.20
C PHE A 70 -4.84 10.26 13.07
N PHE A 71 -4.54 9.00 13.38
CA PHE A 71 -4.61 7.93 12.38
C PHE A 71 -6.03 7.69 11.87
N LYS A 72 -7.05 7.80 12.72
CA LYS A 72 -8.46 7.73 12.30
C LYS A 72 -8.84 8.91 11.39
N ALA A 73 -8.46 10.13 11.75
CA ALA A 73 -8.71 11.33 10.96
C ALA A 73 -8.04 11.26 9.57
N LEU A 74 -6.90 10.57 9.46
CA LEU A 74 -6.25 10.28 8.18
C LEU A 74 -6.94 9.17 7.37
N GLY A 75 -8.09 8.64 7.79
CA GLY A 75 -8.79 7.54 7.09
C GLY A 75 -8.23 6.16 7.41
N GLY A 76 -7.50 6.02 8.52
CA GLY A 76 -6.96 4.74 8.98
C GLY A 76 -8.01 3.90 9.72
N SER A 77 -8.01 2.60 9.44
CA SER A 77 -8.77 1.62 10.19
C SER A 77 -7.83 0.60 10.85
N PRO A 78 -8.04 0.27 12.14
CA PRO A 78 -7.23 -0.74 12.82
C PRO A 78 -7.55 -2.12 12.26
N VAL A 79 -6.52 -2.91 12.00
CA VAL A 79 -6.68 -4.33 11.67
C VAL A 79 -6.15 -5.19 12.81
N ASP A 80 -7.01 -6.08 13.31
CA ASP A 80 -6.58 -7.17 14.18
C ASP A 80 -6.14 -8.36 13.33
N ARG A 81 -4.83 -8.46 13.11
CA ARG A 81 -4.19 -9.49 12.29
C ARG A 81 -4.28 -10.91 12.89
N ARG A 82 -4.88 -11.06 14.08
CA ARG A 82 -5.15 -12.37 14.70
C ARG A 82 -6.44 -13.01 14.16
N LYS A 83 -7.34 -12.22 13.56
CA LYS A 83 -8.62 -12.68 13.00
C LYS A 83 -8.55 -12.68 11.46
N ASN A 84 -7.73 -13.55 10.88
CA ASN A 84 -7.47 -13.55 9.42
C ASN A 84 -8.69 -13.93 8.55
N ASN A 85 -9.60 -14.79 9.03
CA ASN A 85 -10.59 -15.42 8.13
C ASN A 85 -11.66 -14.46 7.57
N ASN A 86 -11.96 -13.34 8.21
CA ASN A 86 -13.07 -12.46 7.78
C ASN A 86 -12.60 -11.11 7.21
N MET A 87 -11.30 -10.85 7.14
CA MET A 87 -10.78 -9.54 6.76
C MET A 87 -10.98 -9.25 5.26
N VAL A 88 -10.77 -10.24 4.39
CA VAL A 88 -10.93 -10.07 2.94
C VAL A 88 -12.37 -9.66 2.62
N ASP A 89 -13.35 -10.43 3.11
CA ASP A 89 -14.76 -10.17 2.80
C ASP A 89 -15.25 -8.86 3.44
N ALA A 90 -14.78 -8.53 4.64
CA ALA A 90 -15.11 -7.24 5.27
C ALA A 90 -14.60 -6.06 4.43
N VAL A 91 -13.40 -6.16 3.86
CA VAL A 91 -12.87 -5.09 3.00
C VAL A 91 -13.58 -5.06 1.65
N VAL A 92 -13.91 -6.21 1.06
CA VAL A 92 -14.71 -6.28 -0.17
C VAL A 92 -16.05 -5.58 0.02
N GLN A 93 -16.69 -5.74 1.18
CA GLN A 93 -17.93 -5.03 1.49
C GLN A 93 -17.75 -3.50 1.48
N LEU A 94 -16.63 -2.97 1.98
CA LEU A 94 -16.35 -1.52 1.93
C LEU A 94 -16.26 -1.00 0.49
N PHE A 95 -15.70 -1.78 -0.43
CA PHE A 95 -15.71 -1.44 -1.86
C PHE A 95 -17.12 -1.50 -2.46
N ASN A 96 -17.97 -2.44 -2.02
CA ASN A 96 -19.34 -2.52 -2.50
C ASN A 96 -20.23 -1.37 -1.98
N ASP A 97 -19.97 -0.92 -0.74
CA ASP A 97 -20.78 0.12 -0.08
C ASP A 97 -20.41 1.54 -0.53
N ASP A 98 -19.19 1.76 -1.03
CA ASP A 98 -18.68 3.07 -1.45
C ASP A 98 -17.93 2.96 -2.78
N ASN A 99 -18.58 3.41 -3.87
CA ASN A 99 -18.03 3.40 -5.23
C ASN A 99 -16.82 4.34 -5.42
N GLN A 100 -16.45 5.13 -4.42
CA GLN A 100 -15.24 5.95 -4.41
C GLN A 100 -14.17 5.42 -3.44
N TYR A 101 -14.42 4.27 -2.79
CA TYR A 101 -13.52 3.66 -1.82
C TYR A 101 -12.17 3.29 -2.45
N LYS A 102 -11.10 3.68 -1.76
CA LYS A 102 -9.71 3.46 -2.16
C LYS A 102 -8.92 3.03 -0.95
N LEU A 103 -8.11 1.98 -1.09
CA LEU A 103 -7.46 1.36 0.06
C LEU A 103 -5.95 1.24 -0.12
N ALA A 104 -5.16 1.80 0.79
CA ALA A 104 -3.72 1.58 0.89
C ALA A 104 -3.38 0.54 1.96
N LEU A 105 -2.45 -0.37 1.63
CA LEU A 105 -1.93 -1.37 2.57
C LEU A 105 -0.49 -1.76 2.24
N ALA A 106 0.15 -2.40 3.22
CA ALA A 106 1.49 -2.95 3.10
C ALA A 106 1.44 -4.49 3.19
N PRO A 107 1.77 -5.23 2.12
CA PRO A 107 1.63 -6.69 2.07
C PRO A 107 2.67 -7.43 2.93
N GLU A 108 3.85 -6.84 3.11
CA GLU A 108 4.88 -7.28 4.06
C GLU A 108 4.45 -7.07 5.53
N GLY A 109 3.62 -6.06 5.80
CA GLY A 109 3.10 -5.74 7.12
C GLY A 109 4.11 -5.33 8.19
N THR A 110 5.41 -5.28 7.89
CA THR A 110 6.50 -4.91 8.80
C THR A 110 7.65 -4.25 8.03
N ARG A 111 8.46 -3.47 8.74
CA ARG A 111 9.70 -2.87 8.20
C ARG A 111 10.83 -3.88 8.06
N SER A 112 10.82 -4.94 8.87
CA SER A 112 11.80 -6.02 8.82
C SER A 112 11.74 -6.77 7.48
N ALA A 113 12.84 -7.45 7.12
CA ALA A 113 12.82 -8.40 6.01
C ALA A 113 11.84 -9.54 6.31
N VAL A 114 11.16 -10.01 5.26
CA VAL A 114 10.19 -11.10 5.34
C VAL A 114 10.48 -12.10 4.23
N THR A 115 10.24 -13.37 4.49
CA THR A 115 10.39 -14.45 3.50
C THR A 115 9.20 -14.55 2.55
N ARG A 116 8.05 -13.94 2.90
CA ARG A 116 6.85 -13.92 2.08
C ARG A 116 6.04 -12.64 2.26
N TRP A 117 5.39 -12.21 1.18
CA TRP A 117 4.39 -11.15 1.19
C TRP A 117 2.99 -11.76 1.26
N LYS A 118 2.08 -11.12 2.00
CA LYS A 118 0.70 -11.60 2.12
C LYS A 118 -0.09 -11.29 0.85
N THR A 119 -0.92 -12.23 0.40
CA THR A 119 -1.76 -12.10 -0.82
C THR A 119 -3.17 -11.57 -0.56
N GLY A 120 -3.54 -11.24 0.68
CA GLY A 120 -4.90 -10.80 1.01
C GLY A 120 -5.40 -9.63 0.16
N PHE A 121 -4.51 -8.69 -0.18
CA PHE A 121 -4.84 -7.56 -1.07
C PHE A 121 -5.22 -8.02 -2.49
N TYR A 122 -4.59 -9.06 -3.00
CA TYR A 122 -4.87 -9.62 -4.33
C TYR A 122 -6.27 -10.24 -4.35
N HIS A 123 -6.63 -10.98 -3.30
CA HIS A 123 -7.96 -11.56 -3.17
C HIS A 123 -9.05 -10.49 -3.00
N ILE A 124 -8.77 -9.41 -2.26
CA ILE A 124 -9.69 -8.26 -2.15
C ILE A 124 -9.87 -7.63 -3.55
N ALA A 125 -8.78 -7.31 -4.25
CA ALA A 125 -8.83 -6.71 -5.59
C ALA A 125 -9.64 -7.57 -6.57
N THR A 126 -9.39 -8.88 -6.56
CA THR A 126 -10.09 -9.84 -7.42
C THR A 126 -11.59 -9.88 -7.11
N LYS A 127 -11.97 -10.01 -5.83
CA LYS A 127 -13.38 -10.09 -5.41
C LYS A 127 -14.13 -8.78 -5.63
N ALA A 128 -13.50 -7.65 -5.32
CA ALA A 128 -14.08 -6.31 -5.51
C ALA A 128 -14.01 -5.82 -6.97
N LYS A 129 -13.30 -6.54 -7.84
CA LYS A 129 -13.08 -6.19 -9.26
C LYS A 129 -12.42 -4.81 -9.45
N VAL A 130 -11.48 -4.48 -8.58
CA VAL A 130 -10.74 -3.21 -8.61
C VAL A 130 -9.27 -3.44 -8.97
N PRO A 131 -8.61 -2.50 -9.65
CA PRO A 131 -7.19 -2.60 -9.96
C PRO A 131 -6.30 -2.47 -8.71
N ILE A 132 -5.08 -3.00 -8.84
CA ILE A 132 -3.98 -2.85 -7.89
C ILE A 132 -2.98 -1.83 -8.44
N ILE A 133 -2.63 -0.84 -7.64
CA ILE A 133 -1.61 0.16 -7.96
C ILE A 133 -0.43 -0.05 -7.01
N THR A 134 0.75 -0.36 -7.54
CA THR A 134 1.97 -0.47 -6.73
C THR A 134 2.61 0.91 -6.57
N VAL A 135 2.95 1.27 -5.32
CA VAL A 135 3.58 2.54 -4.98
C VAL A 135 4.88 2.32 -4.22
N GLY A 136 5.97 2.81 -4.81
CA GLY A 136 7.32 2.75 -4.30
C GLY A 136 7.80 4.09 -3.76
N LEU A 137 8.48 4.07 -2.61
CA LEU A 137 9.25 5.23 -2.13
C LEU A 137 10.72 4.98 -2.42
N ASP A 138 11.21 5.50 -3.55
CA ASP A 138 12.60 5.36 -3.96
C ASP A 138 13.43 6.50 -3.34
N PHE A 139 14.16 6.20 -2.26
CA PHE A 139 14.99 7.16 -1.55
C PHE A 139 16.30 7.49 -2.29
N LYS A 140 16.73 6.65 -3.24
CA LYS A 140 17.94 6.89 -4.04
C LYS A 140 17.71 8.02 -5.04
N THR A 141 16.58 8.00 -5.73
CA THR A 141 16.16 9.00 -6.72
C THR A 141 15.24 10.06 -6.13
N LYS A 142 14.80 9.89 -4.87
CA LYS A 142 13.77 10.67 -4.19
C LYS A 142 12.48 10.76 -5.01
N SER A 143 12.00 9.61 -5.47
CA SER A 143 10.78 9.50 -6.27
C SER A 143 9.72 8.70 -5.53
N ILE A 144 8.51 9.25 -5.46
CA ILE A 144 7.32 8.47 -5.13
C ILE A 144 6.80 7.92 -6.45
N VAL A 145 7.11 6.65 -6.71
CA VAL A 145 6.80 5.97 -7.97
C VAL A 145 5.42 5.33 -7.85
N ILE A 146 4.48 5.79 -8.65
CA ILE A 146 3.10 5.28 -8.75
C ILE A 146 3.00 4.55 -10.09
N ASN A 147 2.90 3.24 -10.04
CA ASN A 147 2.83 2.43 -11.25
C ASN A 147 1.44 2.49 -11.91
N GLN A 148 1.37 2.04 -13.16
CA GLN A 148 0.10 1.87 -13.84
C GLN A 148 -0.80 0.85 -13.12
N PRO A 149 -2.13 1.02 -13.16
CA PRO A 149 -3.07 0.07 -12.59
C PRO A 149 -2.91 -1.34 -13.19
N LEU A 150 -2.80 -2.34 -12.32
CA LEU A 150 -2.76 -3.76 -12.68
C LEU A 150 -4.11 -4.39 -12.30
N HIS A 151 -4.84 -4.90 -13.30
CA HIS A 151 -6.02 -5.72 -13.05
C HIS A 151 -5.60 -7.17 -12.77
N PRO A 152 -6.08 -7.78 -11.66
CA PRO A 152 -5.83 -9.20 -11.40
C PRO A 152 -6.26 -10.07 -12.59
N SER A 153 -5.33 -10.87 -13.12
CA SER A 153 -5.58 -11.78 -14.24
C SER A 153 -6.28 -13.08 -13.81
N GLY A 154 -6.25 -13.38 -12.51
CA GLY A 154 -6.65 -14.67 -11.95
C GLY A 154 -5.48 -15.64 -11.74
N ASP A 155 -4.34 -15.40 -12.41
CA ASP A 155 -3.08 -16.09 -12.11
C ASP A 155 -2.31 -15.31 -11.04
N VAL A 156 -2.51 -15.73 -9.79
CA VAL A 156 -1.86 -15.13 -8.61
C VAL A 156 -0.34 -15.15 -8.74
N ALA A 157 0.25 -16.22 -9.27
CA ALA A 157 1.69 -16.35 -9.32
C ALA A 157 2.30 -15.37 -10.32
N THR A 158 1.72 -15.28 -11.51
CA THR A 158 2.14 -14.33 -12.53
C THR A 158 1.99 -12.89 -12.04
N ASP A 159 0.85 -12.54 -11.47
CA ASP A 159 0.59 -11.16 -11.03
C ASP A 159 1.45 -10.78 -9.82
N MET A 160 1.61 -11.68 -8.85
CA MET A 160 2.46 -11.44 -7.69
C MET A 160 3.93 -11.26 -8.08
N ASN A 161 4.43 -12.01 -9.07
CA ASN A 161 5.78 -11.80 -9.57
C ASN A 161 5.94 -10.42 -10.20
N ARG A 162 5.00 -9.98 -11.04
CA ARG A 162 4.99 -8.61 -11.60
C ARG A 162 4.99 -7.53 -10.53
N ILE A 163 4.15 -7.70 -9.50
CA ILE A 163 4.06 -6.80 -8.35
C ILE A 163 5.41 -6.76 -7.61
N LEU A 164 6.03 -7.91 -7.33
CA LEU A 164 7.31 -7.98 -6.62
C LEU A 164 8.46 -7.43 -7.46
N ASP A 165 8.46 -7.65 -8.78
CA ASP A 165 9.45 -7.09 -9.71
C ASP A 165 9.45 -5.56 -9.69
N PHE A 166 8.27 -4.93 -9.61
CA PHE A 166 8.18 -3.49 -9.39
C PHE A 166 8.95 -3.09 -8.11
N PHE A 167 8.69 -3.75 -6.99
CA PHE A 167 9.33 -3.40 -5.71
C PHE A 167 10.82 -3.72 -5.65
N ARG A 168 11.33 -4.67 -6.45
CA ARG A 168 12.78 -4.93 -6.57
C ARG A 168 13.54 -3.75 -7.17
N ASN A 169 12.86 -2.93 -7.95
CA ASN A 169 13.44 -1.72 -8.53
C ASN A 169 13.37 -0.49 -7.60
N ILE A 170 12.74 -0.61 -6.43
CA ILE A 170 12.57 0.49 -5.47
C ILE A 170 13.64 0.46 -4.39
N ASN A 171 14.41 1.54 -4.30
CA ASN A 171 15.45 1.69 -3.28
C ASN A 171 14.87 2.31 -2.00
N GLY A 172 14.44 1.49 -1.05
CA GLY A 172 14.03 1.96 0.27
C GLY A 172 15.18 2.66 1.03
N ARG A 173 14.85 3.47 2.04
CA ARG A 173 15.86 4.19 2.85
C ARG A 173 16.92 3.26 3.45
N HIS A 174 16.49 2.06 3.85
CA HIS A 174 17.38 0.96 4.23
C HIS A 174 17.08 -0.24 3.33
N PRO A 175 17.86 -0.49 2.27
CA PRO A 175 17.56 -1.54 1.31
C PRO A 175 17.34 -2.90 1.97
N LYS A 176 16.35 -3.66 1.49
CA LYS A 176 16.08 -5.04 1.91
C LYS A 176 15.70 -5.89 0.71
N VAL A 177 15.97 -7.18 0.82
CA VAL A 177 15.62 -8.15 -0.23
C VAL A 177 14.10 -8.30 -0.30
N ILE A 178 13.56 -8.17 -1.51
CA ILE A 178 12.16 -8.49 -1.81
C ILE A 178 12.09 -9.99 -2.14
N PRO A 179 11.28 -10.78 -1.42
CA PRO A 179 11.22 -12.22 -1.63
C PRO A 179 10.69 -12.57 -3.02
N HIS A 180 10.91 -13.82 -3.46
CA HIS A 180 10.17 -14.39 -4.58
C HIS A 180 8.79 -14.83 -4.12
N TYR A 181 7.81 -14.76 -5.03
CA TYR A 181 6.52 -15.35 -4.75
C TYR A 181 6.65 -16.86 -4.75
N ILE A 182 6.15 -17.50 -3.70
CA ILE A 182 6.05 -18.96 -3.58
C ILE A 182 4.56 -19.28 -3.45
N PRO A 183 3.95 -20.02 -4.40
CA PRO A 183 2.55 -20.43 -4.32
C PRO A 183 2.23 -21.12 -2.99
N SER A 184 1.02 -20.94 -2.49
CA SER A 184 0.59 -21.49 -1.18
C SER A 184 0.87 -22.98 -1.04
N ASP A 185 0.74 -23.72 -2.14
CA ASP A 185 0.80 -25.18 -2.18
C ASP A 185 2.25 -25.68 -2.11
N GLU A 186 3.20 -24.79 -2.35
CA GLU A 186 4.64 -25.01 -2.27
C GLU A 186 5.28 -24.35 -1.03
N GLN A 187 4.48 -23.66 -0.20
CA GLN A 187 5.00 -23.04 1.01
C GLN A 187 5.27 -24.11 2.09
N PRO A 188 6.42 -24.04 2.79
CA PRO A 188 6.68 -24.92 3.92
C PRO A 188 5.58 -24.72 4.97
N LYS A 189 4.93 -25.83 5.36
CA LYS A 189 3.94 -25.82 6.45
C LYS A 189 4.66 -25.42 7.74
N SER A 190 4.24 -24.31 8.33
CA SER A 190 4.74 -23.80 9.61
C SER A 190 4.28 -24.64 10.79
#